data_AF-A0AAV6G074-F1
#
_entry.id   AF-A0AAV6G074-F1
#
_cell.length_a   1.000
_cell.length_b   1.000
_cell.length_c   1.000
_cell.angle_alpha   90.00
_cell.angle_beta   90.00
_cell.angle_gamma   90.00
#
_symmetry.space_group_name_H-M   'P 1'
#
loop_
_entity.id
_entity.type
_entity.pdbx_description
1 polymer ?
#
loop_
_entity_poly.entity_id
_entity_poly.type
_entity_poly.pdbx_seq_one_letter_code
_entity_poly.pdbx_strand_id
1 'polypeptide(L)'
;MQSSRTFISSLAIMATIASVFWQRADAQPEKYQSCCTRVSNEEVMDPITGFKAQRPNNVTGCVAAVIVKTEKNEQFCCSPHAKWLKPKIMEFMRNLDRETQTKPSLLSRITTSSQRA
;
A
#
# COMPACT_ATOMS: atom_id res chain seq x y z
N MET A 1 18.86 12.73 57.40
CA MET A 1 18.28 11.77 56.44
C MET A 1 17.15 12.42 55.64
N GLN A 2 17.45 13.37 54.75
CA GLN A 2 16.43 14.10 53.94
C GLN A 2 16.77 14.15 52.44
N SER A 3 17.86 13.49 52.04
CA SER A 3 18.30 13.44 50.64
C SER A 3 17.52 12.39 49.84
N SER A 4 17.13 11.26 50.45
CA SER A 4 16.54 10.13 49.73
C SER A 4 15.10 10.36 49.23
N ARG A 5 14.32 11.22 49.89
CA ARG A 5 12.90 11.44 49.54
C ARG A 5 12.71 12.23 48.24
N THR A 6 13.58 13.20 47.98
CA THR A 6 13.50 14.07 46.79
C THR A 6 13.93 13.34 45.51
N PHE A 7 14.90 12.43 45.60
CA PHE A 7 15.31 11.61 44.46
C PHE A 7 14.22 10.61 44.03
N ILE A 8 13.51 10.01 44.99
CA ILE A 8 12.42 9.05 44.70
C ILE A 8 11.26 9.75 43.98
N SER A 9 10.89 10.98 44.39
CA SER A 9 9.84 11.74 43.71
C SER A 9 10.22 12.16 42.29
N SER A 10 11.47 12.56 42.06
CA SER A 10 11.93 13.00 40.73
C SER A 10 12.03 11.85 39.73
N LEU A 11 12.41 10.65 40.19
CA LEU A 11 12.44 9.45 39.36
C LEU A 11 11.03 8.99 38.94
N ALA A 12 10.05 9.12 39.84
CA ALA A 12 8.66 8.78 39.54
C ALA A 12 8.05 9.71 38.47
N ILE A 13 8.38 11.00 38.49
CA ILE A 13 7.88 11.99 37.51
C ILE A 13 8.52 11.79 36.13
N MET A 14 9.81 11.44 36.06
CA MET A 14 10.45 11.15 34.76
C MET A 14 9.95 9.85 34.14
N ALA A 15 9.61 8.84 34.95
CA ALA A 15 9.03 7.59 34.49
C ALA A 15 7.61 7.77 33.88
N THR A 16 6.81 8.72 34.39
CA THR A 16 5.47 8.99 33.86
C THR A 16 5.49 9.81 32.57
N ILE A 17 6.48 10.68 32.37
CA ILE A 17 6.59 11.45 31.11
C ILE A 17 7.08 10.55 29.96
N ALA A 18 7.96 9.58 30.23
CA ALA A 18 8.45 8.62 29.24
C ALA A 18 7.38 7.63 28.75
N SER A 19 6.33 7.35 29.54
CA SER A 19 5.27 6.40 29.18
C SER A 19 4.23 6.98 28.20
N VAL A 20 4.12 8.30 28.08
CA VAL A 20 3.13 8.96 27.20
C VAL A 20 3.58 9.00 25.73
N PHE A 21 4.88 8.84 25.44
CA PHE A 21 5.42 8.94 24.08
C PHE A 21 5.30 7.69 23.21
N TRP A 22 4.80 6.57 23.73
CA TRP A 22 4.72 5.30 22.98
C TRP A 22 3.36 5.00 22.34
N GLN A 23 2.35 5.87 22.50
CA GLN A 23 1.02 5.64 21.93
C GLN A 23 0.77 6.24 20.54
N ARG A 24 1.83 6.56 19.79
CA ARG A 24 1.71 6.75 18.34
C ARG A 24 2.16 5.50 17.61
N ALA A 25 1.45 4.40 17.82
CA ALA A 25 1.60 3.21 17.00
C ALA A 25 0.51 3.23 15.90
N ASP A 26 0.90 3.90 14.82
CA ASP A 26 0.76 3.44 13.45
C ASP A 26 -0.65 3.08 12.94
N ALA A 27 -1.18 3.95 12.09
CA ALA A 27 -2.11 3.55 11.04
C ALA A 27 -1.36 2.67 10.01
N GLN A 28 -0.81 1.53 10.46
CA GLN A 28 -0.30 0.53 9.53
C GLN A 28 -1.46 0.12 8.64
N PRO A 29 -1.31 0.20 7.31
CA PRO A 29 -2.33 -0.30 6.41
C PRO A 29 -2.57 -1.78 6.74
N GLU A 30 -3.83 -2.13 7.06
CA GLU A 30 -4.20 -3.49 7.43
C GLU A 30 -3.71 -4.47 6.37
N LYS A 31 -2.93 -5.48 6.81
CA LYS A 31 -2.51 -6.59 5.96
C LYS A 31 -3.76 -7.23 5.36
N TYR A 32 -3.76 -7.38 4.04
CA TYR A 32 -4.86 -8.00 3.28
C TYR A 32 -5.27 -9.37 3.89
N GLN A 33 -6.48 -9.41 4.47
CA GLN A 33 -7.26 -10.64 4.67
C GLN A 33 -8.03 -10.92 3.36
N SER A 34 -8.91 -11.93 3.31
CA SER A 34 -9.73 -12.24 2.12
C SER A 34 -10.40 -11.01 1.47
N CYS A 35 -10.63 -9.94 2.23
CA CYS A 35 -10.92 -8.59 1.76
C CYS A 35 -10.40 -7.49 2.70
N CYS A 36 -10.40 -6.24 2.25
CA CYS A 36 -10.12 -5.05 3.07
C CYS A 36 -11.33 -4.68 3.94
N THR A 37 -11.10 -4.53 5.25
CA THR A 37 -12.07 -4.03 6.25
C THR A 37 -11.85 -2.55 6.59
N ARG A 38 -10.62 -2.05 6.45
CA ARG A 38 -10.26 -0.64 6.55
C ARG A 38 -9.47 -0.19 5.32
N VAL A 39 -9.41 1.12 5.12
CA VAL A 39 -8.67 1.75 4.04
C VAL A 39 -7.80 2.88 4.57
N SER A 40 -6.63 3.08 3.97
CA SER A 40 -5.77 4.23 4.20
C SER A 40 -5.87 5.24 3.07
N ASN A 41 -5.77 6.53 3.40
CA ASN A 41 -5.57 7.62 2.43
C ASN A 41 -4.08 7.99 2.28
N GLU A 42 -3.21 7.40 3.09
CA GLU A 42 -1.77 7.64 3.05
C GLU A 42 -1.18 7.15 1.73
N GLU A 43 -0.21 7.91 1.21
CA GLU A 43 0.39 7.61 -0.07
C GLU A 43 1.38 6.46 0.03
N VAL A 44 1.17 5.42 -0.78
CA VAL A 44 2.12 4.32 -0.90
C VAL A 44 3.30 4.81 -1.73
N MET A 45 4.47 4.98 -1.10
CA MET A 45 5.68 5.48 -1.76
C MET A 45 6.27 4.48 -2.75
N ASP A 46 6.14 3.18 -2.47
CA ASP A 46 6.68 2.13 -3.32
C ASP A 46 5.96 2.07 -4.70
N PRO A 47 6.67 1.67 -5.77
CA PRO A 47 6.06 1.49 -7.08
C PRO A 47 4.94 0.45 -7.09
N ILE A 48 3.84 0.78 -7.77
CA ILE A 48 2.70 -0.14 -7.95
C ILE A 48 3.05 -1.14 -9.06
N THR A 49 2.97 -2.44 -8.75
CA THR A 49 3.16 -3.54 -9.70
C THR A 49 1.84 -4.22 -10.09
N GLY A 50 0.75 -3.85 -9.43
CA GLY A 50 -0.60 -4.29 -9.76
C GLY A 50 -1.63 -3.65 -8.86
N PHE A 51 -2.90 -3.73 -9.24
CA PHE A 51 -4.00 -3.25 -8.40
C PHE A 51 -5.27 -4.07 -8.65
N LYS A 52 -6.17 -4.05 -7.67
CA LYS A 52 -7.49 -4.70 -7.75
C LYS A 52 -8.54 -3.82 -7.07
N ALA A 53 -9.64 -3.55 -7.76
CA ALA A 53 -10.79 -2.91 -7.13
C ALA A 53 -11.58 -3.91 -6.30
N GLN A 54 -11.95 -3.53 -5.09
CA GLN A 54 -12.80 -4.29 -4.18
C GLN A 54 -14.14 -3.58 -4.01
N ARG A 55 -15.23 -4.31 -4.21
CA ARG A 55 -16.58 -3.84 -3.90
C ARG A 55 -16.87 -4.04 -2.40
N PRO A 56 -17.65 -3.15 -1.77
CA PRO A 56 -18.10 -3.37 -0.41
C PRO A 56 -19.01 -4.60 -0.34
N ASN A 57 -18.97 -5.30 0.79
CA ASN A 57 -19.87 -6.39 1.10
C ASN A 57 -20.28 -6.31 2.58
N ASN A 58 -21.56 -6.00 2.82
CA ASN A 58 -22.10 -5.82 4.17
C ASN A 58 -22.10 -7.13 4.99
N VAL A 59 -22.20 -8.29 4.34
CA VAL A 59 -22.26 -9.59 5.04
C VAL A 59 -20.91 -9.96 5.65
N THR A 60 -19.82 -9.67 4.95
CA THR A 60 -18.45 -10.00 5.38
C THR A 60 -17.72 -8.81 6.00
N GLY A 61 -18.35 -7.63 6.05
CA GLY A 61 -17.73 -6.40 6.54
C GLY A 61 -16.66 -5.80 5.61
N CYS A 62 -16.59 -6.24 4.35
CA CYS A 62 -15.65 -5.68 3.39
C CYS A 62 -16.08 -4.27 3.00
N VAL A 63 -15.13 -3.34 2.96
CA VAL A 63 -15.38 -1.96 2.54
C VAL A 63 -15.00 -1.74 1.08
N ALA A 64 -15.45 -0.63 0.49
CA ALA A 64 -15.00 -0.21 -0.82
C ALA A 64 -13.51 0.16 -0.75
N ALA A 65 -12.66 -0.52 -1.52
CA ALA A 65 -11.22 -0.34 -1.46
C ALA A 65 -10.57 -0.55 -2.82
N VAL A 66 -9.39 0.02 -3.00
CA VAL A 66 -8.47 -0.34 -4.08
C VAL A 66 -7.26 -0.98 -3.44
N ILE A 67 -7.00 -2.23 -3.80
CA ILE A 67 -5.91 -3.03 -3.27
C ILE A 67 -4.75 -2.85 -4.22
N VAL A 68 -3.72 -2.13 -3.79
CA VAL A 68 -2.49 -1.96 -4.59
C VAL A 68 -1.46 -2.99 -4.16
N LYS A 69 -0.77 -3.58 -5.13
CA LYS A 69 0.37 -4.47 -4.93
C LYS A 69 1.64 -3.71 -5.25
N THR A 70 2.62 -3.78 -4.37
CA THR A 70 3.92 -3.13 -4.57
C THR A 70 4.98 -4.12 -5.06
N GLU A 71 6.16 -3.61 -5.41
CA GLU A 71 7.32 -4.43 -5.82
C GLU A 71 7.75 -5.44 -4.75
N LYS A 72 7.56 -5.10 -3.47
CA LYS A 72 7.85 -5.99 -2.32
C LYS A 72 6.83 -7.11 -2.18
N ASN A 73 5.89 -7.25 -3.12
CA ASN A 73 4.73 -8.13 -3.07
C ASN A 73 3.79 -7.87 -1.89
N GLU A 74 3.86 -6.69 -1.28
CA GLU A 74 2.95 -6.27 -0.22
C GLU A 74 1.65 -5.73 -0.83
N GLN A 75 0.54 -5.93 -0.12
CA GLN A 75 -0.78 -5.49 -0.54
C GLN A 75 -1.33 -4.47 0.44
N PHE A 76 -1.73 -3.31 -0.08
CA PHE A 76 -2.25 -2.20 0.71
C PHE A 76 -3.70 -1.89 0.34
N CYS A 77 -4.54 -1.73 1.36
CA CYS A 77 -5.93 -1.33 1.22
C CYS A 77 -6.02 0.21 1.13
N CYS A 78 -6.16 0.73 -0.08
CA CYS A 78 -6.26 2.17 -0.33
C CYS A 78 -7.71 2.62 -0.46
N SER A 79 -7.97 3.84 0.02
CA SER A 79 -9.25 4.51 -0.16
C SER A 79 -9.47 4.81 -1.65
N PRO A 80 -10.65 4.48 -2.24
CA PRO A 80 -10.97 4.84 -3.61
C PRO A 80 -10.95 6.36 -3.87
N HIS A 81 -11.07 7.17 -2.81
CA HIS A 81 -11.08 8.64 -2.88
C HIS A 81 -9.70 9.28 -2.68
N ALA A 82 -8.65 8.48 -2.48
CA ALA A 82 -7.29 8.99 -2.32
C ALA A 82 -6.82 9.68 -3.62
N LYS A 83 -6.49 10.98 -3.52
CA LYS A 83 -6.16 11.83 -4.69
C LYS A 83 -4.93 11.34 -5.46
N TRP A 84 -3.96 10.74 -4.76
CA TRP A 84 -2.72 10.21 -5.33
C TRP A 84 -2.92 8.88 -6.08
N LEU A 85 -4.00 8.14 -5.79
CA LEU A 85 -4.17 6.77 -6.28
C LEU A 85 -4.39 6.72 -7.79
N LYS A 86 -5.27 7.59 -8.31
CA LYS A 86 -5.57 7.68 -9.73
C LYS A 86 -4.31 7.97 -10.58
N PRO A 87 -3.49 9.00 -10.29
CA PRO A 87 -2.29 9.25 -11.08
C PRO A 87 -1.31 8.08 -11.04
N LYS A 88 -1.10 7.42 -9.89
CA LYS A 88 -0.21 6.24 -9.81
C LYS A 88 -0.71 5.03 -10.61
N ILE A 89 -2.02 4.75 -10.57
CA ILE A 89 -2.60 3.67 -11.39
C ILE A 89 -2.46 3.97 -12.89
N MET A 90 -2.69 5.23 -13.29
CA MET A 90 -2.51 5.65 -14.69
C MET A 90 -1.07 5.51 -15.16
N GLU A 91 -0.10 5.85 -14.29
CA GLU A 91 1.32 5.64 -14.58
C GLU A 91 1.65 4.15 -14.75
N PHE A 92 1.16 3.30 -13.85
CA PHE A 92 1.30 1.84 -13.97
C PHE A 92 0.74 1.31 -15.29
N MET A 93 -0.47 1.73 -15.70
CA MET A 93 -1.07 1.34 -16.97
C MET A 93 -0.23 1.75 -18.18
N ARG A 94 0.27 2.99 -18.22
CA ARG A 94 1.15 3.46 -19.30
C ARG A 94 2.44 2.64 -19.40
N ASN A 95 3.00 2.25 -18.25
CA ASN A 95 4.21 1.45 -18.21
C ASN A 95 3.95 0.03 -18.75
N LEU A 96 2.80 -0.57 -18.42
CA LEU A 96 2.37 -1.85 -19.00
C LEU A 96 2.22 -1.74 -20.52
N ASP A 97 1.54 -0.71 -21.02
CA ASP A 97 1.35 -0.51 -22.46
C ASP A 97 2.71 -0.40 -23.17
N ARG A 98 3.65 0.37 -22.61
CA ARG A 98 5.01 0.49 -23.15
C ARG A 98 5.75 -0.84 -23.18
N GLU A 99 5.62 -1.67 -22.14
CA GLU A 99 6.24 -2.98 -22.07
C GLU A 99 5.64 -3.97 -23.09
N THR A 100 4.33 -3.88 -23.34
CA THR A 100 3.67 -4.69 -24.39
C THR A 100 4.12 -4.28 -25.80
N GLN A 101 4.49 -3.02 -26.01
CA GLN A 101 4.95 -2.52 -27.30
C GLN A 101 6.41 -2.88 -27.60
N THR A 102 7.29 -2.95 -26.59
CA THR A 102 8.71 -3.33 -26.77
C THR A 102 8.93 -4.84 -26.88
N LYS A 103 7.97 -5.68 -26.49
CA LYS A 103 8.02 -7.12 -26.75
C LYS A 103 7.38 -7.36 -28.13
N PRO A 104 8.17 -7.61 -29.21
CA PRO A 104 7.59 -7.91 -30.50
C PRO A 104 6.70 -9.14 -30.34
N SER A 105 5.41 -8.97 -30.65
CA SER A 105 4.47 -10.08 -30.68
C SER A 105 5.03 -11.15 -31.61
N LEU A 106 5.18 -12.38 -31.11
CA LEU A 106 5.70 -13.52 -31.89
C LEU A 106 4.87 -13.79 -33.17
N LEU A 107 3.65 -13.26 -33.23
CA LEU A 107 2.77 -13.30 -34.40
C LEU A 107 3.24 -12.41 -35.56
N SER A 108 4.03 -11.35 -35.30
CA SER A 108 4.57 -10.46 -36.34
C SER A 108 5.65 -11.13 -37.19
N ARG A 109 6.26 -12.23 -36.70
CA ARG A 109 7.34 -12.95 -37.40
C ARG A 109 6.85 -13.98 -38.42
N ILE A 110 5.56 -14.33 -38.42
CA ILE A 110 5.07 -15.46 -39.22
C ILE A 110 4.59 -15.02 -40.62
N THR A 111 4.30 -13.73 -40.85
CA THR A 111 3.67 -13.28 -42.11
C THR A 111 4.63 -12.92 -43.26
N THR A 112 5.96 -12.99 -43.11
CA THR A 112 6.90 -12.50 -44.14
C THR A 112 7.73 -13.58 -44.85
N SER A 113 7.34 -14.86 -44.79
CA SER A 113 8.10 -15.97 -45.42
C SER A 113 7.39 -16.68 -46.58
N SER A 114 6.27 -16.18 -47.09
CA SER A 114 5.54 -16.86 -48.18
C SER A 114 5.23 -15.94 -49.37
N GLN A 115 6.26 -15.31 -49.94
CA GLN A 115 6.23 -14.82 -51.32
C GLN A 115 7.63 -14.89 -51.95
N ARG A 116 7.99 -16.09 -52.43
CA ARG A 116 8.89 -16.32 -53.56
C ARG A 116 8.46 -17.64 -54.20
N ALA A 117 7.57 -17.52 -55.17
CA ALA A 117 7.32 -18.53 -56.20
C ALA A 117 7.79 -17.91 -57.52
#